data_AF-W6ME70-F1
#
_entry.id   AF-W6ME70-F1
#
_cell.length_a   1.000
_cell.length_b   1.000
_cell.length_c   1.000
_cell.angle_alpha   90.00
_cell.angle_beta   90.00
_cell.angle_gamma   90.00
#
_symmetry.space_group_name_H-M   'P 1'
#
loop_
_entity.id
_entity.type
_entity.pdbx_description
1 polymer ?
#
loop_
_entity_poly.entity_id
_entity_poly.type
_entity_poly.pdbx_seq_one_letter_code
_entity_poly.pdbx_strand_id
1 'polypeptide(L)'
;MTPLGRGPNLQMPKLESVVATPVPERKITVLLDRLNALLERTHEQPIDELEWQRLRQDARHLLKTDAREARMALGILAALRGDEADAEREFNAALAFGWTPVLALNRATMLAQFHRVEDALNEVMTVVKQGPDGPFYLPALREAAEWAYAVGRLHLAADLLASLQKQTNDPLPEGLADLADTLNRLLPTADAIGLTDDLMAAMQAPAWVLVHAQGFKERIRLRDVVYNDGDPFLCRTFVLPVAPDEILPLYEKLIAAHSAHEEPLPIWNFSVGLEALEGA
;
A
#
# COMPACT_ATOMS: atom_id res chain seq x y z
N MET A 1 15.89 -1.13 -17.77
CA MET A 1 15.59 -0.47 -16.48
C MET A 1 14.65 0.67 -16.79
N THR A 2 13.35 0.38 -16.73
CA THR A 2 12.27 1.35 -16.93
C THR A 2 12.00 2.02 -15.57
N PRO A 3 11.70 3.33 -15.48
CA PRO A 3 11.41 3.96 -14.20
C PRO A 3 10.15 3.31 -13.64
N LEU A 4 10.25 2.78 -12.42
CA LEU A 4 9.08 2.33 -11.65
C LEU A 4 8.11 3.52 -11.52
N GLY A 5 6.83 3.25 -11.77
CA GLY A 5 5.76 4.25 -11.82
C GLY A 5 5.74 5.14 -10.57
N ARG A 6 5.28 6.37 -10.78
CA ARG A 6 5.10 7.40 -9.76
C ARG A 6 4.51 6.79 -8.48
N GLY A 7 5.26 6.83 -7.38
CA GLY A 7 4.70 6.57 -6.05
C GLY A 7 3.57 7.57 -5.76
N PRO A 8 2.61 7.22 -4.89
CA PRO A 8 1.50 8.10 -4.54
C PRO A 8 2.04 9.44 -4.03
N ASN A 9 1.46 10.52 -4.57
CA ASN A 9 1.88 11.89 -4.28
C ASN A 9 1.43 12.24 -2.86
N LEU A 10 2.37 12.16 -1.91
CA LEU A 10 2.15 12.37 -0.48
C LEU A 10 1.79 13.84 -0.20
N GLN A 11 0.50 14.18 -0.24
CA GLN A 11 -0.01 15.47 0.25
C GLN A 11 -0.82 15.27 1.53
N MET A 12 -0.26 15.73 2.65
CA MET A 12 -1.04 15.90 3.88
C MET A 12 -1.94 17.15 3.76
N PRO A 13 -3.20 17.11 4.24
CA PRO A 13 -4.12 18.23 4.14
C PRO A 13 -3.64 19.44 4.96
N LYS A 14 -3.63 20.63 4.34
CA LYS A 14 -3.29 21.91 4.97
C LYS A 14 -4.41 22.39 5.91
N LEU A 15 -4.05 22.79 7.12
CA LEU A 15 -4.95 23.45 8.08
C LEU A 15 -5.01 24.96 7.78
N GLU A 16 -6.18 25.49 7.41
CA GLU A 16 -6.37 26.92 7.20
C GLU A 16 -6.45 27.69 8.54
N SER A 17 -5.73 28.81 8.64
CA SER A 17 -5.55 29.59 9.86
C SER A 17 -6.57 30.73 10.01
N VAL A 18 -7.31 30.74 11.12
CA VAL A 18 -8.02 31.92 11.64
C VAL A 18 -7.03 32.78 12.44
N VAL A 19 -7.01 34.09 12.17
CA VAL A 19 -6.09 35.07 12.77
C VAL A 19 -6.35 35.19 14.28
N ALA A 20 -5.55 34.48 15.06
CA ALA A 20 -5.33 34.65 16.49
C ALA A 20 -3.85 34.97 16.73
N THR A 21 -3.53 35.64 17.84
CA THR A 21 -2.16 35.91 18.29
C THR A 21 -1.26 34.67 18.12
N PRO A 22 -0.02 34.81 17.59
CA PRO A 22 0.79 33.66 17.20
C PRO A 22 1.14 32.83 18.43
N VAL A 23 0.43 31.72 18.60
CA VAL A 23 0.82 30.66 19.52
C VAL A 23 2.16 30.13 19.03
N PRO A 24 3.19 30.00 19.89
CA PRO A 24 4.45 29.40 19.49
C PRO A 24 4.18 28.04 18.86
N GLU A 25 4.65 27.87 17.63
CA GLU A 25 4.46 26.64 16.88
C GLU A 25 5.04 25.45 17.67
N ARG A 26 4.26 24.38 17.81
CA ARG A 26 4.73 23.20 18.54
C ARG A 26 5.89 22.60 17.75
N LYS A 27 7.01 22.32 18.43
CA LYS A 27 8.21 21.72 17.80
C LYS A 27 7.92 20.46 16.99
N ILE A 28 6.92 19.68 17.41
CA ILE A 28 6.49 18.49 16.67
C ILE A 28 5.82 18.83 15.33
N THR A 29 5.05 19.91 15.25
CA THR A 29 4.47 20.41 14.00
C THR A 29 5.56 20.77 13.01
N VAL A 30 6.56 21.55 13.46
CA VAL A 30 7.73 21.91 12.64
C VAL A 30 8.47 20.69 12.11
N LEU A 31 8.64 19.65 12.95
CA LEU A 31 9.29 18.41 12.53
C LEU A 31 8.48 17.67 11.46
N LEU A 32 7.16 17.53 11.65
CA LEU A 32 6.28 16.83 10.70
C LEU A 32 6.17 17.59 9.38
N ASP A 33 6.12 18.92 9.41
CA ASP A 33 6.10 19.75 8.20
C ASP A 33 7.41 19.64 7.41
N ARG A 34 8.56 19.58 8.11
CA ARG A 34 9.85 19.30 7.47
C ARG A 34 9.89 17.90 6.86
N LEU A 35 9.36 16.89 7.53
CA LEU A 35 9.26 15.54 6.97
C LEU A 35 8.36 15.50 5.73
N ASN A 36 7.20 16.16 5.77
CA ASN A 36 6.31 16.25 4.61
C ASN A 36 6.98 16.93 3.41
N ALA A 37 7.66 18.07 3.64
CA ALA A 37 8.40 18.75 2.59
C ALA A 37 9.54 17.90 2.01
N LEU A 38 10.12 16.99 2.80
CA LEU A 38 11.13 16.06 2.29
C LEU A 38 10.50 14.95 1.45
N LEU A 39 9.39 14.37 1.90
CA LEU A 39 8.64 13.36 1.16
C LEU A 39 8.25 13.86 -0.25
N GLU A 40 7.81 15.12 -0.35
CA GLU A 40 7.50 15.75 -1.64
C GLU A 40 8.72 15.89 -2.57
N ARG A 41 9.94 16.00 -2.00
CA ARG A 41 11.18 16.26 -2.74
C ARG A 41 12.08 15.05 -2.94
N THR A 42 11.83 13.94 -2.23
CA THR A 42 12.69 12.74 -2.31
C THR A 42 12.79 12.14 -3.71
N HIS A 43 11.83 12.42 -4.58
CA HIS A 43 11.87 12.01 -5.99
C HIS A 43 12.88 12.82 -6.83
N GLU A 44 13.23 14.02 -6.38
CA GLU A 44 14.10 14.95 -7.11
C GLU A 44 15.52 14.98 -6.53
N GLN A 45 15.66 14.84 -5.21
CA GLN A 45 16.94 14.95 -4.51
C GLN A 45 17.00 13.97 -3.34
N PRO A 46 18.08 13.16 -3.22
CA PRO A 46 18.28 12.32 -2.05
C PRO A 46 18.49 13.18 -0.81
N ILE A 47 17.93 12.77 0.32
CA ILE A 47 18.10 13.46 1.60
C ILE A 47 19.57 13.31 2.02
N ASP A 48 20.23 14.43 2.31
CA ASP A 48 21.61 14.38 2.78
C ASP A 48 21.72 13.77 4.19
N GLU A 49 22.86 13.14 4.48
CA GLU A 49 23.08 12.43 5.74
C GLU A 49 23.00 13.34 6.97
N LEU A 50 23.33 14.62 6.84
CA LEU A 50 23.32 15.57 7.95
C LEU A 50 21.88 16.00 8.29
N GLU A 51 21.07 16.29 7.28
CA GLU A 51 19.64 16.57 7.44
C GLU A 51 18.93 15.37 8.06
N TRP A 52 19.27 14.17 7.59
CA TRP A 52 18.77 12.91 8.16
C TRP A 52 19.04 12.78 9.66
N GLN A 53 20.30 12.99 10.07
CA GLN A 53 20.70 12.91 11.47
C GLN A 53 20.00 13.96 12.33
N ARG A 54 19.81 15.17 11.79
CA ARG A 54 19.08 16.25 12.48
C ARG A 54 17.63 15.88 12.73
N LEU A 55 16.90 15.40 11.72
CA LEU A 55 15.50 15.00 11.87
C LEU A 55 15.35 13.87 12.88
N ARG A 56 16.24 12.87 12.82
CA ARG A 56 16.25 11.77 13.78
C ARG A 56 16.53 12.24 15.21
N GLN A 57 17.45 13.18 15.37
CA GLN A 57 17.77 13.77 16.69
C GLN A 57 16.61 14.62 17.22
N ASP A 58 15.99 15.44 16.38
CA ASP A 58 14.82 16.25 16.71
C ASP A 58 13.67 15.36 17.19
N ALA A 59 13.35 14.30 16.43
CA ALA A 59 12.32 13.33 16.80
C ALA A 59 12.64 12.65 18.14
N ARG A 60 13.89 12.20 18.36
CA ARG A 60 14.31 11.61 19.64
C ARG A 60 14.18 12.56 20.81
N HIS A 61 14.46 13.85 20.63
CA HIS A 61 14.30 14.85 21.68
C HIS A 61 12.83 15.01 22.08
N LEU A 62 11.92 14.93 21.10
CA LEU A 62 10.48 15.08 21.30
C LEU A 62 9.81 13.85 21.92
N LEU A 63 10.49 12.70 22.05
CA LEU A 63 9.94 11.52 22.74
C LEU A 63 9.48 11.82 24.18
N LYS A 64 10.02 12.86 24.83
CA LYS A 64 9.66 13.25 26.19
C LYS A 64 8.38 14.08 26.29
N THR A 65 8.01 14.78 25.22
CA THR A 65 6.90 15.75 25.22
C THR A 65 5.77 15.36 24.29
N ASP A 66 6.08 14.68 23.18
CA ASP A 66 5.18 14.36 22.08
C ASP A 66 5.45 12.92 21.60
N ALA A 67 5.44 11.96 22.54
CA ALA A 67 5.95 10.61 22.33
C ALA A 67 5.34 9.89 21.11
N ARG A 68 4.01 9.98 20.91
CA ARG A 68 3.32 9.31 19.81
C ARG A 68 3.79 9.82 18.44
N GLU A 69 3.70 11.12 18.24
CA GLU A 69 4.07 11.77 16.98
C GLU A 69 5.58 11.67 16.72
N ALA A 70 6.41 11.75 17.76
CA ALA A 70 7.85 11.53 17.66
C ALA A 70 8.19 10.10 17.23
N ARG A 71 7.50 9.08 17.77
CA ARG A 71 7.64 7.68 17.34
C ARG A 71 7.18 7.49 15.90
N MET A 72 6.05 8.08 15.52
CA MET A 72 5.58 8.07 14.12
C MET A 72 6.62 8.68 13.17
N ALA A 73 7.20 9.84 13.53
CA ALA A 73 8.27 10.48 12.76
C ALA A 73 9.52 9.60 12.64
N LEU A 74 9.92 8.90 13.71
CA LEU A 74 11.01 7.93 13.66
C LEU A 74 10.69 6.73 12.76
N GLY A 75 9.44 6.28 12.74
CA GLY A 75 8.97 5.22 11.84
C GLY A 75 9.02 5.61 10.37
N ILE A 76 8.54 6.82 10.04
CA ILE A 76 8.64 7.40 8.69
C ILE A 76 10.11 7.51 8.24
N LEU A 77 10.98 8.01 9.12
CA LEU A 77 12.40 8.06 8.84
C LEU A 77 12.98 6.65 8.58
N ALA A 78 12.73 5.68 9.44
CA ALA A 78 13.21 4.31 9.22
C ALA A 78 12.72 3.73 7.87
N ALA A 79 11.45 3.94 7.53
CA ALA A 79 10.87 3.50 6.25
C ALA A 79 11.59 4.12 5.05
N LEU A 80 11.85 5.43 5.07
CA LEU A 80 12.57 6.13 4.00
C LEU A 80 14.04 5.68 3.84
N ARG A 81 14.63 5.06 4.87
CA ARG A 81 15.95 4.40 4.80
C ARG A 81 15.89 2.94 4.32
N GLY A 82 14.70 2.41 4.09
CA GLY A 82 14.49 1.00 3.76
C GLY A 82 14.62 0.07 4.97
N ASP A 83 14.60 0.59 6.19
CA ASP A 83 14.68 -0.21 7.43
C ASP A 83 13.26 -0.53 7.94
N GLU A 84 12.65 -1.57 7.37
CA GLU A 84 11.28 -1.98 7.73
C GLU A 84 11.18 -2.38 9.21
N ALA A 85 12.18 -3.10 9.74
CA ALA A 85 12.14 -3.60 11.11
C ALA A 85 12.13 -2.46 12.12
N ASP A 86 12.98 -1.44 11.93
CA ASP A 86 12.94 -0.25 12.77
C ASP A 86 11.65 0.55 12.53
N ALA A 87 11.17 0.66 11.28
CA ALA A 87 9.93 1.37 10.98
C ALA A 87 8.73 0.75 11.71
N GLU A 88 8.54 -0.56 11.58
CA GLU A 88 7.47 -1.31 12.24
C GLU A 88 7.57 -1.19 13.77
N ARG A 89 8.79 -1.30 14.34
CA ARG A 89 9.00 -1.09 15.78
C ARG A 89 8.51 0.28 16.24
N GLU A 90 8.86 1.35 15.53
CA GLU A 90 8.49 2.71 15.92
C GLU A 90 6.99 2.98 15.71
N PHE A 91 6.38 2.49 14.63
CA PHE A 91 4.93 2.58 14.43
C PHE A 91 4.14 1.80 15.50
N ASN A 92 4.59 0.60 15.87
CA ASN A 92 3.98 -0.16 16.97
C ASN A 92 4.14 0.55 18.31
N ALA A 93 5.30 1.16 18.56
CA ALA A 93 5.51 1.99 19.74
C ALA A 93 4.61 3.25 19.74
N ALA A 94 4.34 3.86 18.59
CA ALA A 94 3.38 4.96 18.47
C ALA A 94 1.95 4.51 18.76
N LEU A 95 1.53 3.34 18.26
CA LEU A 95 0.20 2.76 18.49
C LEU A 95 -0.07 2.48 19.98
N ALA A 96 0.96 2.21 20.78
CA ALA A 96 0.82 2.07 22.23
C ALA A 96 0.29 3.35 22.93
N PHE A 97 0.37 4.52 22.28
CA PHE A 97 -0.20 5.78 22.74
C PHE A 97 -1.60 6.07 22.16
N GLY A 98 -2.20 5.08 21.50
CA GLY A 98 -3.51 5.16 20.89
C GLY A 98 -3.47 5.38 19.39
N TRP A 99 -4.49 4.84 18.74
CA TRP A 99 -4.70 4.92 17.31
C TRP A 99 -5.18 6.31 16.88
N THR A 100 -4.73 6.79 15.72
CA THR A 100 -5.27 7.98 15.04
C THR A 100 -5.30 7.74 13.53
N PRO A 101 -6.18 8.44 12.77
CA PRO A 101 -6.22 8.29 11.31
C PRO A 101 -4.89 8.62 10.63
N VAL A 102 -4.18 9.65 11.11
CA VAL A 102 -2.86 10.04 10.60
C VAL A 102 -1.83 8.94 10.82
N LEU A 103 -1.83 8.33 12.01
CA LEU A 103 -0.92 7.23 12.33
C LEU A 103 -1.21 6.00 11.46
N ALA A 104 -2.48 5.66 11.28
CA ALA A 104 -2.91 4.54 10.44
C ALA A 104 -2.49 4.75 8.99
N LEU A 105 -2.74 5.93 8.41
CA LEU A 105 -2.33 6.23 7.04
C LEU A 105 -0.82 6.16 6.85
N ASN A 106 -0.03 6.77 7.74
CA ASN A 106 1.44 6.70 7.66
C ASN A 106 1.97 5.28 7.80
N ARG A 107 1.37 4.47 8.69
CA ARG A 107 1.71 3.06 8.82
C ARG A 107 1.33 2.28 7.56
N ALA A 108 0.17 2.55 6.97
CA ALA A 108 -0.28 1.91 5.75
C ALA A 108 0.65 2.24 4.57
N THR A 109 1.05 3.50 4.41
CA THR A 109 2.07 3.91 3.42
C THR A 109 3.39 3.17 3.63
N MET A 110 3.87 3.07 4.87
CA MET A 110 5.07 2.29 5.18
C MET A 110 4.92 0.83 4.76
N LEU A 111 3.79 0.19 5.08
CA LEU A 111 3.53 -1.20 4.69
C LEU A 111 3.50 -1.36 3.16
N ALA A 112 2.85 -0.44 2.45
CA ALA A 112 2.81 -0.45 0.98
C ALA A 112 4.21 -0.29 0.37
N GLN A 113 5.05 0.59 0.95
CA GLN A 113 6.44 0.80 0.53
C GLN A 113 7.27 -0.49 0.60
N PHE A 114 7.01 -1.35 1.58
CA PHE A 114 7.65 -2.66 1.74
C PHE A 114 6.85 -3.80 1.08
N HIS A 115 6.03 -3.51 0.08
CA HIS A 115 5.25 -4.49 -0.68
C HIS A 115 4.26 -5.32 0.18
N ARG A 116 3.89 -4.83 1.36
CA ARG A 116 2.83 -5.39 2.22
C ARG A 116 1.49 -4.72 1.90
N VAL A 117 1.13 -4.70 0.62
CA VAL A 117 -0.02 -3.92 0.12
C VAL A 117 -1.36 -4.39 0.70
N GLU A 118 -1.54 -5.69 0.97
CA GLU A 118 -2.75 -6.20 1.65
C GLU A 118 -2.81 -5.70 3.11
N ASP A 119 -1.68 -5.67 3.82
CA ASP A 119 -1.63 -5.12 5.18
C ASP A 119 -1.88 -3.62 5.18
N ALA A 120 -1.34 -2.91 4.19
CA ALA A 120 -1.59 -1.48 3.97
C ALA A 120 -3.07 -1.21 3.72
N LEU A 121 -3.70 -2.00 2.82
CA LEU A 121 -5.14 -1.93 2.55
C LEU A 121 -5.95 -2.13 3.84
N ASN A 122 -5.63 -3.16 4.62
CA ASN A 122 -6.31 -3.43 5.89
C ASN A 122 -6.19 -2.25 6.86
N GLU A 123 -5.01 -1.64 6.96
CA GLU A 123 -4.77 -0.48 7.82
C GLU A 123 -5.56 0.74 7.35
N VAL A 124 -5.52 1.12 6.06
CA VAL A 124 -6.27 2.28 5.56
C VAL A 124 -7.79 2.08 5.64
N MET A 125 -8.26 0.84 5.49
CA MET A 125 -9.68 0.53 5.66
C MET A 125 -10.17 0.80 7.10
N THR A 126 -9.29 0.84 8.10
CA THR A 126 -9.67 1.30 9.45
C THR A 126 -10.04 2.79 9.48
N VAL A 127 -9.42 3.61 8.62
CA VAL A 127 -9.72 5.03 8.45
C VAL A 127 -11.00 5.21 7.64
N VAL A 128 -11.16 4.47 6.54
CA VAL A 128 -12.38 4.51 5.70
C VAL A 128 -13.63 4.16 6.53
N LYS A 129 -13.53 3.20 7.45
CA LYS A 129 -14.63 2.80 8.34
C LYS A 129 -15.11 3.89 9.30
N GLN A 130 -14.35 4.97 9.49
CA GLN A 130 -14.82 6.11 10.28
C GLN A 130 -15.92 6.92 9.60
N GLY A 131 -16.08 6.74 8.28
CA GLY A 131 -17.10 7.40 7.50
C GLY A 131 -16.74 8.81 7.02
N PRO A 132 -17.64 9.43 6.25
CA PRO A 132 -17.35 10.62 5.45
C PRO A 132 -17.06 11.90 6.24
N ASP A 133 -17.43 11.95 7.52
CA ASP A 133 -17.23 13.12 8.37
C ASP A 133 -15.77 13.29 8.84
N GLY A 134 -14.93 12.27 8.64
CA GLY A 134 -13.53 12.29 9.03
C GLY A 134 -12.65 13.09 8.07
N PRO A 135 -11.73 13.96 8.55
CA PRO A 135 -10.87 14.77 7.67
C PRO A 135 -9.91 13.95 6.80
N PHE A 136 -9.74 12.67 7.13
CA PHE A 136 -8.88 11.73 6.40
C PHE A 136 -9.66 10.73 5.54
N TYR A 137 -10.99 10.84 5.47
CA TYR A 137 -11.83 9.90 4.74
C TYR A 137 -11.54 9.92 3.23
N LEU A 138 -11.52 11.09 2.60
CA LEU A 138 -11.26 11.20 1.16
C LEU A 138 -9.84 10.75 0.78
N PRO A 139 -8.77 11.17 1.48
CA PRO A 139 -7.43 10.61 1.27
C PRO A 139 -7.40 9.09 1.44
N ALA A 140 -8.01 8.56 2.49
CA ALA A 140 -8.04 7.12 2.75
C ALA A 140 -8.77 6.34 1.64
N LEU A 141 -9.87 6.87 1.11
CA LEU A 141 -10.58 6.24 -0.01
C LEU A 141 -9.72 6.14 -1.28
N ARG A 142 -8.92 7.17 -1.58
CA ARG A 142 -8.03 7.18 -2.75
C ARG A 142 -7.00 6.07 -2.65
N GLU A 143 -6.24 6.05 -1.55
CA GLU A 143 -5.21 5.03 -1.29
C GLU A 143 -5.82 3.62 -1.24
N ALA A 144 -6.96 3.47 -0.56
CA ALA A 144 -7.64 2.18 -0.46
C ALA A 144 -8.08 1.65 -1.84
N ALA A 145 -8.57 2.51 -2.74
CA ALA A 145 -8.98 2.08 -4.08
C ALA A 145 -7.80 1.57 -4.91
N GLU A 146 -6.67 2.29 -4.89
CA GLU A 146 -5.46 1.90 -5.59
C GLU A 146 -4.88 0.60 -5.02
N TRP A 147 -4.79 0.47 -3.69
CA TRP A 147 -4.26 -0.73 -3.07
C TRP A 147 -5.19 -1.93 -3.19
N ALA A 148 -6.51 -1.74 -3.12
CA ALA A 148 -7.49 -2.78 -3.40
C ALA A 148 -7.33 -3.32 -4.83
N TYR A 149 -7.12 -2.44 -5.82
CA TYR A 149 -6.82 -2.88 -7.17
C TYR A 149 -5.47 -3.62 -7.26
N ALA A 150 -4.44 -3.09 -6.61
CA ALA A 150 -3.09 -3.67 -6.61
C ALA A 150 -3.03 -5.09 -5.99
N VAL A 151 -3.93 -5.41 -5.07
CA VAL A 151 -4.09 -6.77 -4.48
C VAL A 151 -5.24 -7.57 -5.09
N GLY A 152 -5.78 -7.12 -6.23
CA GLY A 152 -6.74 -7.90 -7.03
C GLY A 152 -8.16 -7.90 -6.46
N ARG A 153 -8.47 -7.00 -5.52
CA ARG A 153 -9.81 -6.80 -4.94
C ARG A 153 -10.62 -5.87 -5.85
N LEU A 154 -10.94 -6.32 -7.07
CA LEU A 154 -11.52 -5.45 -8.11
C LEU A 154 -12.88 -4.89 -7.71
N HIS A 155 -13.74 -5.68 -7.06
CA HIS A 155 -15.06 -5.21 -6.63
C HIS A 155 -14.91 -4.18 -5.52
N LEU A 156 -14.08 -4.47 -4.51
CA LEU A 156 -13.78 -3.52 -3.46
C LEU A 156 -13.19 -2.21 -4.02
N ALA A 157 -12.26 -2.29 -4.99
CA ALA A 157 -11.68 -1.11 -5.63
C ALA A 157 -12.75 -0.26 -6.33
N ALA A 158 -13.67 -0.89 -7.07
CA ALA A 158 -14.76 -0.19 -7.74
C ALA A 158 -15.74 0.44 -6.75
N ASP A 159 -16.09 -0.26 -5.66
CA ASP A 159 -16.95 0.27 -4.60
C ASP A 159 -16.32 1.49 -3.90
N LEU A 160 -15.00 1.45 -3.67
CA LEU A 160 -14.24 2.57 -3.09
C LEU A 160 -14.20 3.77 -4.03
N LEU A 161 -13.99 3.56 -5.34
CA LEU A 161 -14.04 4.64 -6.35
C LEU A 161 -15.43 5.24 -6.49
N ALA A 162 -16.47 4.41 -6.49
CA ALA A 162 -17.85 4.89 -6.51
C ALA A 162 -18.17 5.71 -5.25
N SER A 163 -17.65 5.28 -4.10
CA SER A 163 -17.78 6.01 -2.83
C SER A 163 -17.04 7.34 -2.87
N LEU A 164 -15.82 7.36 -3.45
CA LEU A 164 -15.05 8.59 -3.64
C LEU A 164 -15.80 9.57 -4.54
N GLN A 165 -16.27 9.13 -5.71
CA GLN A 165 -17.00 9.96 -6.67
C GLN A 165 -18.31 10.52 -6.09
N LYS A 166 -18.99 9.81 -5.19
CA LYS A 166 -20.19 10.32 -4.50
C LYS A 166 -19.88 11.46 -3.52
N GLN A 167 -18.65 11.51 -3.02
CA GLN A 167 -18.24 12.42 -1.95
C GLN A 167 -17.44 13.61 -2.49
N THR A 168 -17.07 13.59 -3.76
CA THR A 168 -16.47 14.72 -4.48
C THR A 168 -17.40 15.20 -5.58
N ASN A 169 -17.50 16.53 -5.73
CA ASN A 169 -18.15 17.12 -6.91
C ASN A 169 -17.19 17.26 -8.10
N ASP A 170 -15.89 17.09 -7.84
CA ASP A 170 -14.84 17.17 -8.84
C ASP A 170 -14.67 15.82 -9.58
N PRO A 171 -14.20 15.84 -10.84
CA PRO A 171 -13.80 14.62 -11.52
C PRO A 171 -12.69 13.91 -10.74
N LEU A 172 -12.63 12.58 -10.88
CA LEU A 172 -11.51 11.81 -10.35
C LEU A 172 -10.19 12.32 -10.95
N PRO A 173 -9.11 12.36 -10.16
CA PRO A 173 -7.76 12.53 -10.70
C PRO A 173 -7.48 11.54 -11.82
N GLU A 174 -6.70 11.95 -12.83
CA GLU A 174 -6.43 11.17 -14.06
C GLU A 174 -6.15 9.69 -13.78
N GLY A 175 -5.20 9.37 -12.89
CA GLY A 175 -4.87 7.98 -12.55
C GLY A 175 -6.01 7.17 -11.91
N LEU A 176 -6.91 7.81 -11.16
CA LEU A 176 -8.09 7.15 -10.59
C LEU A 176 -9.24 7.04 -11.60
N ALA A 177 -9.33 7.97 -12.55
CA ALA A 177 -10.26 7.87 -13.67
C ALA A 177 -9.89 6.70 -14.59
N ASP A 178 -8.60 6.57 -14.94
CA ASP A 178 -8.08 5.45 -15.74
C ASP A 178 -8.31 4.10 -15.04
N LEU A 179 -8.13 4.08 -13.71
CA LEU A 179 -8.44 2.91 -12.90
C LEU A 179 -9.94 2.57 -12.94
N ALA A 180 -10.82 3.55 -12.77
CA ALA A 180 -12.27 3.35 -12.85
C ALA A 180 -12.69 2.78 -14.21
N ASP A 181 -12.14 3.33 -15.30
CA ASP A 181 -12.38 2.84 -16.66
C ASP A 181 -11.88 1.40 -16.86
N THR A 182 -10.73 1.07 -16.27
CA THR A 182 -10.18 -0.29 -16.28
C THR A 182 -11.10 -1.25 -15.54
N LEU A 183 -11.57 -0.90 -14.35
CA LEU A 183 -12.48 -1.73 -13.55
C LEU A 183 -13.83 -1.94 -14.25
N ASN A 184 -14.39 -0.90 -14.88
CA ASN A 184 -15.62 -0.99 -15.66
C ASN A 184 -15.54 -2.01 -16.81
N ARG A 185 -14.33 -2.23 -17.36
CA ARG A 185 -14.08 -3.25 -18.40
C ARG A 185 -13.86 -4.65 -17.82
N LEU A 186 -13.12 -4.75 -16.72
CA LEU A 186 -12.72 -6.04 -16.14
C LEU A 186 -13.84 -6.72 -15.35
N LEU A 187 -14.62 -5.95 -14.56
CA LEU A 187 -15.63 -6.51 -13.66
C LEU A 187 -16.68 -7.37 -14.37
N PRO A 188 -17.29 -6.97 -15.50
CA PRO A 188 -18.25 -7.82 -16.20
C PRO A 188 -17.68 -9.18 -16.62
N THR A 189 -16.39 -9.20 -16.98
CA THR A 189 -15.71 -10.46 -17.35
C THR A 189 -15.43 -11.30 -16.11
N ALA A 190 -14.95 -10.69 -15.03
CA ALA A 190 -14.72 -11.37 -13.75
C ALA A 190 -16.02 -11.99 -13.22
N ASP A 191 -17.12 -11.24 -13.25
CA ASP A 191 -18.46 -11.71 -12.88
C ASP A 191 -18.92 -12.87 -13.76
N ALA A 192 -18.78 -12.76 -15.08
CA ALA A 192 -19.22 -13.78 -16.02
C ALA A 192 -18.50 -15.13 -15.83
N ILE A 193 -17.26 -15.11 -15.31
CA ILE A 193 -16.48 -16.32 -15.02
C ILE A 193 -16.50 -16.71 -13.53
N GLY A 194 -17.26 -16.00 -12.69
CA GLY A 194 -17.40 -16.29 -11.26
C GLY A 194 -16.15 -15.99 -10.43
N LEU A 195 -15.32 -15.04 -10.87
CA LEU A 195 -14.05 -14.71 -10.23
C LEU A 195 -14.24 -13.64 -9.14
N THR A 196 -14.24 -14.07 -7.88
CA THR A 196 -14.39 -13.19 -6.71
C THR A 196 -13.09 -12.47 -6.35
N ASP A 197 -13.18 -11.40 -5.56
CA ASP A 197 -12.01 -10.69 -5.03
C ASP A 197 -11.07 -11.60 -4.24
N ASP A 198 -11.59 -12.59 -3.51
CA ASP A 198 -10.78 -13.60 -2.81
C ASP A 198 -10.05 -14.52 -3.77
N LEU A 199 -10.70 -14.93 -4.87
CA LEU A 199 -10.05 -15.76 -5.89
C LEU A 199 -8.97 -14.97 -6.62
N MET A 200 -9.22 -13.71 -6.96
CA MET A 200 -8.24 -12.84 -7.63
C MET A 200 -7.03 -12.53 -6.75
N ALA A 201 -7.26 -12.11 -5.51
CA ALA A 201 -6.18 -11.86 -4.57
C ALA A 201 -5.36 -13.13 -4.31
N ALA A 202 -6.03 -14.28 -4.16
CA ALA A 202 -5.36 -15.57 -4.01
C ALA A 202 -4.55 -15.96 -5.26
N MET A 203 -4.98 -15.56 -6.46
CA MET A 203 -4.22 -15.79 -7.70
C MET A 203 -2.99 -14.86 -7.83
N GLN A 204 -3.05 -13.63 -7.33
CA GLN A 204 -1.97 -12.65 -7.55
C GLN A 204 -0.67 -12.93 -6.81
N ALA A 205 -0.70 -13.43 -5.58
CA ALA A 205 0.54 -13.69 -4.81
C ALA A 205 1.32 -14.96 -5.26
N PRO A 206 0.66 -16.04 -5.74
CA PRO A 206 1.38 -17.28 -6.06
C PRO A 206 1.13 -17.89 -7.46
N ALA A 207 0.10 -17.47 -8.21
CA ALA A 207 -0.23 -18.12 -9.48
C ALA A 207 0.81 -17.82 -10.57
N TRP A 208 1.46 -16.65 -10.55
CA TRP A 208 2.50 -16.31 -11.53
C TRP A 208 3.71 -17.24 -11.48
N VAL A 209 4.17 -17.57 -10.28
CA VAL A 209 5.33 -18.44 -10.04
C VAL A 209 5.02 -19.91 -10.32
N LEU A 210 3.79 -20.35 -10.01
CA LEU A 210 3.40 -21.75 -10.17
C LEU A 210 2.90 -22.11 -11.56
N VAL A 211 2.11 -21.24 -12.19
CA VAL A 211 1.55 -21.48 -13.53
C VAL A 211 2.68 -21.54 -14.57
N HIS A 212 3.74 -20.75 -14.37
CA HIS A 212 4.80 -20.66 -15.36
C HIS A 212 5.96 -21.66 -15.15
N ALA A 213 6.15 -22.18 -13.93
CA ALA A 213 7.31 -23.00 -13.64
C ALA A 213 7.12 -24.51 -13.86
N GLN A 214 5.99 -25.14 -13.49
CA GLN A 214 6.04 -26.61 -13.28
C GLN A 214 4.75 -27.46 -13.47
N GLY A 215 3.61 -26.94 -13.95
CA GLY A 215 2.49 -27.80 -14.37
C GLY A 215 1.93 -28.75 -13.29
N PHE A 216 1.72 -28.22 -12.08
CA PHE A 216 1.22 -28.99 -10.94
C PHE A 216 -0.30 -29.28 -11.01
N LYS A 217 -0.72 -30.40 -10.42
CA LYS A 217 -2.10 -30.94 -10.45
C LYS A 217 -2.80 -31.04 -9.08
N GLU A 218 -2.21 -30.48 -8.03
CA GLU A 218 -2.72 -30.61 -6.65
C GLU A 218 -2.88 -29.24 -5.97
N ARG A 219 -3.59 -29.20 -4.83
CA ARG A 219 -3.69 -28.00 -3.98
C ARG A 219 -2.32 -27.56 -3.50
N ILE A 220 -1.92 -26.34 -3.82
CA ILE A 220 -0.57 -25.86 -3.60
C ILE A 220 -0.51 -25.04 -2.32
N ARG A 221 0.41 -25.41 -1.43
CA ARG A 221 0.82 -24.59 -0.29
C ARG A 221 2.03 -23.76 -0.75
N LEU A 222 1.85 -22.45 -0.80
CA LEU A 222 2.86 -21.54 -1.32
C LEU A 222 3.58 -20.85 -0.19
N ARG A 223 4.90 -21.02 -0.18
CA ARG A 223 5.79 -20.29 0.71
C ARG A 223 6.38 -19.12 -0.08
N ASP A 224 5.81 -17.93 0.11
CA ASP A 224 6.40 -16.71 -0.42
C ASP A 224 7.52 -16.29 0.53
N VAL A 225 8.75 -16.28 0.04
CA VAL A 225 9.95 -15.90 0.78
C VAL A 225 10.54 -14.64 0.14
N VAL A 226 10.32 -13.51 0.79
CA VAL A 226 10.99 -12.25 0.44
C VAL A 226 12.37 -12.28 1.07
N TYR A 227 13.41 -12.02 0.29
CA TYR A 227 14.79 -11.96 0.78
C TYR A 227 15.22 -10.51 0.97
N ASN A 228 15.93 -10.22 2.06
CA ASN A 228 16.62 -8.95 2.25
C ASN A 228 18.10 -9.24 2.54
N ASP A 229 19.01 -8.66 1.75
CA ASP A 229 20.46 -8.86 1.87
C ASP A 229 20.93 -10.34 1.90
N GLY A 230 20.19 -11.23 1.24
CA GLY A 230 20.51 -12.65 1.13
C GLY A 230 19.90 -13.53 2.23
N ASP A 231 19.21 -12.97 3.21
CA ASP A 231 18.52 -13.71 4.27
C ASP A 231 16.99 -13.76 4.04
N PRO A 232 16.32 -14.88 4.34
CA PRO A 232 14.86 -14.99 4.27
C PRO A 232 14.19 -14.05 5.29
N PHE A 233 13.44 -13.07 4.81
CA PHE A 233 12.94 -11.93 5.58
C PHE A 233 11.44 -12.02 5.90
N LEU A 234 10.60 -12.51 4.97
CA LEU A 234 9.18 -12.72 5.21
C LEU A 234 8.74 -14.04 4.59
N CYS A 235 8.09 -14.91 5.38
CA CYS A 235 7.58 -16.19 4.93
C CYS A 235 6.05 -16.21 5.07
N ARG A 236 5.32 -16.06 3.95
CA ARG A 236 3.86 -16.22 3.95
C ARG A 236 3.47 -17.59 3.42
N THR A 237 2.48 -18.21 4.05
CA THR A 237 1.93 -19.48 3.58
C THR A 237 0.48 -19.29 3.14
N PHE A 238 0.21 -19.50 1.85
CA PHE A 238 -1.15 -19.47 1.32
C PHE A 238 -1.56 -20.86 0.82
N VAL A 239 -2.84 -21.17 0.98
CA VAL A 239 -3.49 -22.35 0.40
C VAL A 239 -4.52 -21.84 -0.58
N LEU A 240 -4.33 -22.14 -1.88
CA LEU A 240 -5.30 -21.77 -2.89
C LEU A 240 -6.62 -22.54 -2.66
N PRO A 241 -7.79 -21.88 -2.73
CA PRO A 241 -9.07 -22.53 -2.47
C PRO A 241 -9.45 -23.54 -3.58
N VAL A 242 -8.89 -23.35 -4.78
CA VAL A 242 -9.16 -24.08 -6.03
C VAL A 242 -7.90 -24.75 -6.57
N ALA A 243 -8.07 -25.80 -7.37
CA ALA A 243 -6.96 -26.55 -7.94
C ALA A 243 -6.33 -25.80 -9.15
N PRO A 244 -5.03 -26.00 -9.47
CA PRO A 244 -4.34 -25.26 -10.53
C PRO A 244 -4.98 -25.38 -11.92
N ASP A 245 -5.54 -26.55 -12.23
CA ASP A 245 -6.25 -26.86 -13.47
C ASP A 245 -7.61 -26.15 -13.58
N GLU A 246 -8.18 -25.69 -12.45
CA GLU A 246 -9.36 -24.84 -12.41
C GLU A 246 -9.00 -23.34 -12.57
N ILE A 247 -7.82 -22.94 -12.10
CA ILE A 247 -7.32 -21.55 -12.14
C ILE A 247 -6.84 -21.15 -13.54
N LEU A 248 -6.11 -22.04 -14.21
CA LEU A 248 -5.44 -21.72 -15.47
C LEU A 248 -6.40 -21.23 -16.57
N PRO A 249 -7.56 -21.88 -16.82
CA PRO A 249 -8.51 -21.41 -17.83
C PRO A 249 -9.18 -20.08 -17.47
N LEU A 250 -9.34 -19.78 -16.17
CA LEU A 250 -9.89 -18.49 -15.70
C LEU A 250 -8.88 -17.37 -15.96
N TYR A 251 -7.60 -17.63 -15.70
CA TYR A 251 -6.51 -16.69 -15.95
C TYR A 251 -6.29 -16.42 -17.44
N GLU A 252 -6.27 -17.46 -18.28
CA GLU A 252 -6.11 -17.31 -19.74
C GLU A 252 -7.23 -16.46 -20.34
N LYS A 253 -8.47 -16.61 -19.86
CA LYS A 253 -9.60 -15.76 -20.26
C LYS A 253 -9.41 -14.32 -19.81
N LEU A 254 -8.88 -14.10 -18.61
CA LEU A 254 -8.59 -12.76 -18.09
C LEU A 254 -7.46 -12.08 -18.87
N ILE A 255 -6.36 -12.79 -19.18
CA ILE A 255 -5.31 -12.29 -20.07
C ILE A 255 -5.89 -12.01 -21.45
N ALA A 256 -6.66 -12.93 -22.04
CA ALA A 256 -7.20 -12.73 -23.39
C ALA A 256 -8.13 -11.51 -23.46
N ALA A 257 -8.94 -11.28 -22.42
CA ALA A 257 -9.78 -10.09 -22.30
C ALA A 257 -8.93 -8.80 -22.17
N HIS A 258 -7.75 -8.88 -21.56
CA HIS A 258 -6.86 -7.73 -21.36
C HIS A 258 -5.91 -7.46 -22.53
N SER A 259 -5.24 -8.49 -23.06
CA SER A 259 -4.28 -8.44 -24.17
C SER A 259 -4.87 -8.02 -25.51
N ALA A 260 -6.20 -7.87 -25.59
CA ALA A 260 -6.85 -7.10 -26.65
C ALA A 260 -6.48 -5.59 -26.62
N HIS A 261 -5.71 -5.14 -25.63
CA HIS A 261 -5.33 -3.75 -25.40
C HIS A 261 -3.81 -3.59 -25.24
N GLU A 262 -3.27 -2.46 -25.71
CA GLU A 262 -1.83 -2.17 -25.83
C GLU A 262 -1.13 -1.85 -24.48
N GLU A 263 -1.84 -1.84 -23.35
CA GLU A 263 -1.27 -1.49 -22.05
C GLU A 263 -0.96 -2.72 -21.18
N PRO A 264 0.28 -2.87 -20.68
CA PRO A 264 0.64 -3.96 -19.78
C PRO A 264 -0.08 -3.81 -18.43
N LEU A 265 -0.64 -4.90 -17.91
CA LEU A 265 -1.22 -4.93 -16.57
C LEU A 265 -0.17 -4.54 -15.51
N PRO A 266 -0.55 -3.93 -14.37
CA PRO A 266 0.36 -3.61 -13.27
C PRO A 266 0.89 -4.83 -12.48
N ILE A 267 0.78 -6.05 -13.01
CA ILE A 267 1.10 -7.32 -12.32
C ILE A 267 2.61 -7.54 -12.16
N TRP A 268 3.48 -6.64 -12.61
CA TRP A 268 4.88 -6.98 -12.92
C TRP A 268 5.96 -6.54 -11.93
N ASN A 269 5.63 -6.15 -10.69
CA ASN A 269 6.64 -5.67 -9.72
C ASN A 269 6.89 -6.60 -8.53
N PHE A 270 6.86 -7.92 -8.73
CA PHE A 270 7.22 -8.89 -7.68
C PHE A 270 8.33 -9.84 -8.15
N SER A 271 9.39 -9.94 -7.35
CA SER A 271 10.39 -11.00 -7.43
C SER A 271 10.06 -12.07 -6.40
N VAL A 272 9.79 -13.31 -6.82
CA VAL A 272 9.50 -14.43 -5.91
C VAL A 272 10.53 -15.54 -6.14
N GLY A 273 11.12 -16.06 -5.06
CA GLY A 273 11.95 -17.27 -5.07
C GLY A 273 11.17 -18.49 -4.59
N LEU A 274 11.37 -19.65 -5.24
CA LEU A 274 10.81 -20.94 -4.82
C LEU A 274 11.87 -21.77 -4.09
N GLU A 275 11.55 -22.25 -2.89
CA GLU A 275 12.22 -23.41 -2.28
C GLU A 275 11.25 -24.59 -2.29
N ALA A 276 11.67 -25.73 -2.85
CA ALA A 276 10.92 -26.97 -2.76
C ALA A 276 10.93 -27.46 -1.29
N LEU A 277 9.75 -27.70 -0.73
CA LEU A 277 9.65 -28.42 0.55
C LEU A 277 9.93 -29.91 0.28
N GLU A 278 11.15 -30.34 0.58
CA GLU A 278 11.46 -31.77 0.65
C GLU A 278 10.77 -32.40 1.86
N GLY A 279 9.84 -33.33 1.60
CA GLY A 279 9.40 -34.36 2.55
C GLY A 279 8.25 -33.99 3.49
N ALA A 280 7.06 -34.55 3.21
CA ALA A 280 6.06 -34.93 4.20
C ALA A 280 5.66 -36.38 3.94
#